data_AF-A0A1Q6X2L7-F1
#
_entry.id   AF-A0A1Q6X2L7-F1
#
_cell.length_a   1.000
_cell.length_b   1.000
_cell.length_c   1.000
_cell.angle_alpha   90.00
_cell.angle_beta   90.00
_cell.angle_gamma   90.00
#
_symmetry.space_group_name_H-M   'P 1'
#
loop_
_entity.id
_entity.type
_entity.pdbx_description
1 polymer ?
#
loop_
_entity_poly.entity_id
_entity_poly.type
_entity_poly.pdbx_seq_one_letter_code
_entity_poly.pdbx_strand_id
1 'polypeptide(L)'
;MRKDAILDPPELTGTIDDLGTDLEGMLVAQGLCQDEAHAMVETWRDSWFEEGRRLLHIVPAAFADGVLPLSINPVPARTVRVFVGRLEIVTPATEKGVQRTFVTHDSATLKMFGRFLEPLLETMIQKESNPARVQQFYQALNSYYGSEVAQRVRRD
;
A
#
# COMPACT_ATOMS: atom_id res chain seq x y z
N MET A 1 12.04 5.58 23.53
CA MET A 1 10.89 5.36 22.62
C MET A 1 11.02 3.98 22.05
N ARG A 2 10.02 3.12 22.24
CA ARG A 2 9.94 1.83 21.53
C ARG A 2 9.65 2.17 20.07
N LYS A 3 10.66 2.06 19.20
CA LYS A 3 10.59 2.52 17.80
C LYS A 3 10.04 1.45 16.84
N ASP A 4 9.66 0.29 17.37
CA ASP A 4 9.20 -0.84 16.58
C ASP A 4 7.88 -1.37 17.14
N ALA A 5 6.93 -1.62 16.24
CA ALA A 5 5.73 -2.37 16.51
C ALA A 5 5.89 -3.76 15.89
N ILE A 6 5.78 -4.81 16.71
CA ILE A 6 5.72 -6.18 16.25
C ILE A 6 4.24 -6.54 16.18
N LEU A 7 3.78 -6.89 14.99
CA LEU A 7 2.41 -7.32 14.72
C LEU A 7 2.46 -8.76 14.23
N ASP A 8 1.75 -9.64 14.93
CA ASP A 8 1.55 -11.00 14.43
C ASP A 8 0.64 -10.97 13.19
N PRO A 9 0.80 -11.91 12.25
CA PRO A 9 -0.13 -12.05 11.14
C PRO A 9 -1.56 -12.20 11.68
N PRO A 10 -2.53 -11.39 11.21
CA PRO A 10 -3.91 -11.55 11.64
C PRO A 10 -4.45 -12.89 11.14
N GLU A 11 -5.37 -13.47 11.91
CA GLU A 11 -6.19 -14.57 11.40
C GLU A 11 -7.13 -14.01 10.32
N LEU A 12 -7.24 -14.71 9.18
CA LEU A 12 -8.08 -14.29 8.06
C LEU A 12 -9.50 -14.79 8.26
N THR A 13 -10.21 -14.22 9.23
CA THR A 13 -11.53 -14.69 9.68
C THR A 13 -12.72 -13.95 9.04
N GLY A 14 -12.47 -12.86 8.31
CA GLY A 14 -13.50 -12.04 7.66
C GLY A 14 -13.35 -11.97 6.15
N THR A 15 -14.36 -11.37 5.51
CA THR A 15 -14.39 -11.04 4.08
C THR A 15 -13.94 -9.60 3.82
N ILE A 16 -13.77 -9.24 2.53
CA ILE A 16 -13.50 -7.86 2.14
C ILE A 16 -14.68 -6.93 2.51
N ASP A 17 -15.92 -7.43 2.42
CA ASP A 17 -17.10 -6.66 2.77
C ASP A 17 -17.18 -6.40 4.28
N ASP A 18 -16.80 -7.40 5.09
CA ASP A 18 -16.68 -7.23 6.55
C ASP A 18 -15.64 -6.16 6.87
N LEU A 19 -14.47 -6.20 6.21
CA LEU A 19 -13.41 -5.20 6.39
C LEU A 19 -13.85 -3.79 5.97
N GLY A 20 -14.62 -3.67 4.89
CA GLY A 20 -15.21 -2.40 4.46
C GLY A 20 -16.14 -1.83 5.52
N THR A 21 -17.03 -2.69 6.05
CA THR A 21 -17.96 -2.33 7.13
C THR A 21 -17.23 -1.89 8.39
N ASP A 22 -16.19 -2.61 8.79
CA ASP A 22 -15.36 -2.26 9.95
C ASP A 22 -14.66 -0.91 9.75
N LEU A 23 -14.12 -0.65 8.56
CA LEU A 23 -13.46 0.61 8.24
C LEU A 23 -14.45 1.78 8.23
N GLU A 24 -15.66 1.61 7.69
CA GLU A 24 -16.72 2.61 7.80
C GLU A 24 -17.03 2.92 9.27
N GLY A 25 -17.20 1.90 10.12
CA GLY A 25 -17.43 2.07 11.55
C GLY A 25 -16.30 2.85 12.24
N MET A 26 -15.04 2.55 11.88
CA MET A 26 -13.88 3.28 12.37
C MET A 26 -13.91 4.76 11.94
N LEU A 27 -14.26 5.04 10.68
CA LEU A 27 -14.35 6.40 10.15
C LEU A 27 -15.46 7.22 10.83
N VAL A 28 -16.63 6.61 11.06
CA VAL A 28 -17.74 7.23 11.80
C VAL A 28 -17.34 7.52 13.24
N ALA A 29 -16.61 6.60 13.90
CA ALA A 29 -16.08 6.82 15.24
C ALA A 29 -15.08 8.00 15.31
N GLN A 30 -14.46 8.39 14.19
CA GLN A 30 -13.61 9.59 14.07
C GLN A 30 -14.40 10.87 13.75
N GLY A 31 -15.71 10.76 13.57
CA GLY A 31 -16.62 11.89 13.46
C GLY A 31 -17.16 12.18 12.06
N LEU A 32 -16.86 11.34 11.06
CA LEU A 32 -17.58 11.39 9.78
C LEU A 32 -19.04 10.97 9.99
N CYS A 33 -19.94 11.50 9.17
CA CYS A 33 -21.29 10.92 9.09
C CYS A 33 -21.24 9.58 8.33
N GLN A 34 -22.32 8.79 8.41
CA GLN A 34 -22.38 7.49 7.75
C GLN A 34 -22.17 7.62 6.23
N ASP A 35 -22.82 8.58 5.59
CA ASP A 35 -22.73 8.78 4.13
C ASP A 35 -21.31 9.19 3.70
N GLU A 36 -20.62 10.01 4.50
CA GLU A 36 -19.23 10.41 4.26
C GLU A 36 -18.26 9.22 4.40
N ALA A 37 -18.44 8.41 5.45
CA ALA A 37 -17.63 7.23 5.68
C ALA A 37 -17.81 6.20 4.57
N HIS A 38 -19.06 5.92 4.20
CA HIS A 38 -19.41 5.03 3.10
C HIS A 38 -18.85 5.52 1.76
N ALA A 39 -19.06 6.80 1.43
CA ALA A 39 -18.53 7.38 0.21
C ALA A 39 -17.00 7.31 0.15
N MET A 40 -16.30 7.49 1.28
CA MET A 40 -14.84 7.35 1.34
C MET A 40 -14.41 5.92 1.07
N VAL A 41 -15.01 4.92 1.71
CA VAL A 41 -14.67 3.51 1.50
C VAL A 41 -14.92 3.11 0.05
N GLU A 42 -16.08 3.45 -0.51
CA GLU A 42 -16.41 3.13 -1.90
C GLU A 42 -15.50 3.85 -2.91
N THR A 43 -15.14 5.12 -2.67
CA THR A 43 -14.23 5.87 -3.55
C THR A 43 -12.87 5.21 -3.66
N TRP A 44 -12.37 4.64 -2.57
CA TRP A 44 -11.02 4.05 -2.51
C TRP A 44 -11.01 2.52 -2.58
N ARG A 45 -12.18 1.88 -2.71
CA ARG A 45 -12.41 0.43 -2.60
C ARG A 45 -11.42 -0.39 -3.43
N ASP A 46 -11.31 -0.07 -4.71
CA ASP A 46 -10.45 -0.77 -5.66
C ASP A 46 -8.96 -0.66 -5.29
N SER A 47 -8.57 0.42 -4.61
CA SER A 47 -7.18 0.64 -4.19
C SER A 47 -6.87 0.11 -2.79
N TRP A 48 -7.88 0.02 -1.92
CA TRP A 48 -7.72 -0.43 -0.52
C TRP A 48 -7.87 -1.93 -0.39
N PHE A 49 -8.70 -2.56 -1.21
CA PHE A 49 -9.02 -3.99 -1.10
C PHE A 49 -8.52 -4.82 -2.28
N GLU A 50 -7.54 -4.30 -3.03
CA GLU A 50 -6.81 -5.10 -4.02
C GLU A 50 -5.98 -6.23 -3.37
N GLU A 51 -5.53 -7.20 -4.14
CA GLU A 51 -4.67 -8.27 -3.64
C GLU A 51 -3.39 -7.70 -2.98
N GLY A 52 -2.98 -8.26 -1.84
CA GLY A 52 -1.76 -7.84 -1.14
C GLY A 52 -1.91 -7.82 0.37
N ARG A 53 -0.80 -7.49 1.06
CA ARG A 53 -0.78 -7.31 2.52
C ARG A 53 -0.57 -5.84 2.83
N ARG A 54 -1.51 -5.23 3.53
CA ARG A 54 -1.42 -3.82 3.91
C ARG A 54 -2.02 -3.55 5.27
N LEU A 55 -1.55 -2.47 5.88
CA LEU A 55 -2.13 -1.85 7.06
C LEU A 55 -2.90 -0.61 6.61
N LEU A 56 -4.21 -0.61 6.87
CA LEU A 56 -5.02 0.60 6.86
C LEU A 56 -5.19 1.04 8.31
N HIS A 57 -4.88 2.30 8.60
CA HIS A 57 -5.06 2.84 9.94
C HIS A 57 -5.60 4.27 9.90
N ILE A 58 -6.33 4.67 10.92
CA ILE A 58 -6.69 6.07 11.12
C ILE A 58 -5.44 6.82 11.58
N VAL A 59 -5.09 7.89 10.86
CA VAL A 59 -4.01 8.79 11.26
C VAL A 59 -4.50 9.70 12.39
N PRO A 60 -3.75 9.84 13.51
CA PRO A 60 -4.16 10.72 14.60
C PRO A 60 -4.38 12.17 14.12
N ALA A 61 -5.51 12.77 14.51
CA ALA A 61 -5.87 14.13 14.10
C ALA A 61 -4.78 15.16 14.40
N ALA A 62 -4.20 15.12 15.61
CA ALA A 62 -3.13 16.02 16.01
C ALA A 62 -1.88 15.93 15.10
N PHE A 63 -1.58 14.75 14.57
CA PHE A 63 -0.49 14.59 13.61
C PHE A 63 -0.87 15.22 12.26
N ALA A 64 -2.07 14.94 11.75
CA ALA A 64 -2.55 15.51 10.50
C ALA A 64 -2.63 17.04 10.55
N ASP A 65 -3.09 17.62 11.67
CA ASP A 65 -3.18 19.07 11.85
C ASP A 65 -1.80 19.73 11.97
N GLY A 66 -0.82 19.03 12.54
CA GLY A 66 0.57 19.51 12.61
C GLY A 66 1.29 19.49 11.27
N VAL A 67 1.06 18.47 10.43
CA VAL A 67 1.74 18.31 9.14
C VAL A 67 1.01 19.05 8.01
N LEU A 68 -0.32 19.08 8.05
CA LEU A 68 -1.19 19.70 7.05
C LEU A 68 -2.15 20.68 7.74
N PRO A 69 -1.66 21.84 8.20
CA PRO A 69 -2.52 22.84 8.83
C PRO A 69 -3.58 23.33 7.83
N LEU A 70 -4.82 23.46 8.31
CA LEU A 70 -5.95 23.91 7.51
C LEU A 70 -6.51 25.21 8.09
N SER A 71 -6.61 26.24 7.26
CA SER A 71 -7.26 27.50 7.59
C SER A 71 -8.35 27.78 6.56
N ILE A 72 -9.59 28.00 7.01
CA ILE A 72 -10.76 28.28 6.18
C ILE A 72 -11.35 29.60 6.65
N ASN A 73 -11.64 30.51 5.73
CA ASN A 73 -12.29 31.78 6.01
C ASN A 73 -13.53 31.98 5.11
N PRO A 74 -14.74 32.19 5.66
CA PRO A 74 -15.07 32.24 7.09
C PRO A 74 -14.89 30.89 7.79
N VAL A 75 -14.64 30.92 9.11
CA VAL A 75 -14.44 29.70 9.90
C VAL A 75 -15.75 28.90 9.94
N PRO A 76 -15.74 27.62 9.52
CA PRO A 76 -16.91 26.76 9.59
C PRO A 76 -17.34 26.51 11.03
N ALA A 77 -18.63 26.24 11.24
CA ALA A 77 -19.16 25.87 12.56
C ALA A 77 -18.57 24.55 13.09
N ARG A 78 -18.21 23.63 12.18
CA ARG A 78 -17.56 22.37 12.50
C ARG A 78 -16.66 21.95 11.33
N THR A 79 -15.46 21.48 11.66
CA THR A 79 -14.52 20.89 10.71
C THR A 79 -14.13 19.51 11.23
N VAL A 80 -14.35 18.48 10.42
CA VAL A 80 -13.89 17.10 10.71
C VAL A 80 -12.91 16.71 9.61
N ARG A 81 -11.77 16.15 10.01
CA ARG A 81 -10.74 15.67 9.10
C ARG A 81 -10.32 14.28 9.53
N VAL A 82 -10.58 13.30 8.67
CA VAL A 82 -10.18 11.92 8.91
C VAL A 82 -9.25 11.49 7.80
N PHE A 83 -8.08 11.01 8.18
CA PHE A 83 -7.05 10.54 7.25
C PHE A 83 -6.85 9.05 7.48
N VAL A 84 -6.85 8.30 6.37
CA VAL A 84 -6.51 6.88 6.38
C VAL A 84 -5.08 6.73 5.86
N GLY A 85 -4.19 6.24 6.72
CA GLY A 85 -2.86 5.83 6.33
C GLY A 85 -2.92 4.46 5.69
N ARG A 86 -2.35 4.33 4.49
CA ARG A 86 -2.18 3.05 3.78
C ARG A 86 -0.69 2.71 3.73
N LEU A 87 -0.32 1.58 4.32
CA LEU A 87 1.04 1.07 4.29
C LEU A 87 1.05 -0.33 3.71
N GLU A 88 1.84 -0.55 2.66
CA GLU A 88 2.08 -1.90 2.15
C GLU A 88 3.09 -2.64 3.04
N ILE A 89 2.79 -3.91 3.32
CA ILE A 89 3.62 -4.78 4.14
C ILE A 89 4.34 -5.76 3.23
N VAL A 90 5.64 -5.52 3.05
CA VAL A 90 6.53 -6.49 2.42
C VAL A 90 6.94 -7.53 3.46
N THR A 91 6.59 -8.79 3.20
CA THR A 91 7.00 -9.92 4.05
C THR A 91 8.12 -10.72 3.39
N PRO A 92 8.87 -11.54 4.14
CA PRO A 92 9.82 -12.48 3.54
C PRO A 92 9.19 -13.44 2.52
N ALA A 93 7.89 -13.76 2.66
CA ALA A 93 7.16 -14.54 1.67
C ALA A 93 6.95 -13.76 0.37
N THR A 94 6.64 -12.46 0.46
CA THR A 94 6.56 -11.53 -0.66
C THR A 94 7.89 -11.48 -1.43
N GLU A 95 9.01 -11.31 -0.72
CA GLU A 95 10.36 -11.30 -1.31
C GLU A 95 10.65 -12.62 -2.06
N LYS A 96 10.38 -13.78 -1.43
CA LYS A 96 10.55 -15.10 -2.07
C LYS A 96 9.67 -15.29 -3.31
N GLY A 97 8.42 -14.81 -3.25
CA GLY A 97 7.49 -14.82 -4.38
C GLY A 97 8.09 -14.10 -5.57
N VAL A 98 8.53 -12.86 -5.38
CA VAL A 98 9.14 -12.03 -6.42
C VAL A 98 10.42 -12.66 -6.98
N GLN A 99 11.28 -13.24 -6.15
CA GLN A 99 12.47 -13.97 -6.63
C GLN A 99 12.07 -15.12 -7.56
N ARG A 100 11.05 -15.90 -7.21
CA ARG A 100 10.56 -17.01 -8.04
C ARG A 100 9.98 -16.50 -9.35
N THR A 101 9.26 -15.38 -9.33
CA THR A 101 8.67 -14.77 -10.51
C THR A 101 9.75 -14.36 -11.53
N PHE A 102 10.89 -13.84 -11.08
CA PHE A 102 12.00 -13.52 -11.97
C PHE A 102 12.65 -14.75 -12.61
N VAL A 103 12.79 -15.85 -11.87
CA VAL A 103 13.29 -17.11 -12.45
C VAL A 103 12.33 -17.64 -13.52
N THR A 104 11.04 -17.56 -13.25
CA THR A 104 9.99 -18.08 -14.13
C THR A 104 9.59 -17.13 -15.27
N HIS A 105 10.13 -15.90 -15.28
CA HIS A 105 9.80 -14.85 -16.24
C HIS A 105 8.28 -14.57 -16.34
N ASP A 106 7.56 -14.75 -15.24
CA ASP A 106 6.12 -14.55 -15.18
C ASP A 106 5.79 -13.06 -15.04
N SER A 107 5.72 -12.39 -16.19
CA SER A 107 5.39 -10.96 -16.27
C SER A 107 4.01 -10.61 -15.71
N ALA A 108 3.05 -11.53 -15.69
CA ALA A 108 1.71 -11.26 -15.17
C ALA A 108 1.76 -11.13 -13.64
N THR A 109 2.47 -12.03 -12.97
CA THR A 109 2.69 -11.94 -11.52
C THR A 109 3.59 -10.76 -11.15
N LEU A 110 4.57 -10.36 -11.98
CA LEU A 110 5.37 -9.15 -11.72
C LEU A 110 4.50 -7.87 -11.73
N LYS A 111 3.52 -7.80 -12.64
CA LYS A 111 2.59 -6.67 -12.70
C LYS A 111 1.73 -6.53 -11.45
N MET A 112 1.43 -7.61 -10.74
CA MET A 112 0.69 -7.57 -9.47
C MET A 112 1.44 -6.79 -8.39
N PHE A 113 2.78 -6.79 -8.41
CA PHE A 113 3.58 -5.96 -7.51
C PHE A 113 3.64 -4.49 -7.95
N GLY A 114 3.29 -4.20 -9.22
CA GLY A 114 3.07 -2.88 -9.76
C GLY A 114 4.14 -1.86 -9.36
N ARG A 115 3.70 -0.74 -8.77
CA ARG A 115 4.58 0.35 -8.29
C ARG A 115 5.46 -0.03 -7.09
N PHE A 116 5.24 -1.19 -6.48
CA PHE A 116 6.00 -1.65 -5.32
C PHE A 116 7.15 -2.60 -5.70
N LEU A 117 7.23 -3.03 -6.97
CA LEU A 117 8.26 -3.96 -7.42
C LEU A 117 9.67 -3.37 -7.31
N GLU A 118 9.85 -2.11 -7.71
CA GLU A 118 11.14 -1.40 -7.61
C GLU A 118 11.60 -1.20 -6.16
N PRO A 119 10.85 -0.54 -5.26
CA PRO A 119 11.32 -0.33 -3.90
C PRO A 119 11.54 -1.65 -3.13
N LEU A 120 10.76 -2.69 -3.46
CA LEU A 120 10.99 -4.04 -2.96
C LEU A 120 12.34 -4.60 -3.41
N LEU A 121 12.63 -4.52 -4.71
CA LEU A 121 13.88 -5.01 -5.28
C LEU A 121 15.09 -4.24 -4.75
N GLU A 122 14.98 -2.91 -4.63
CA GLU A 122 16.02 -2.08 -4.02
C GLU A 122 16.30 -2.52 -2.57
N THR A 123 15.23 -2.76 -1.80
CA THR A 123 15.34 -3.28 -0.43
C THR A 123 16.03 -4.65 -0.41
N MET A 124 15.69 -5.54 -1.34
CA MET A 124 16.31 -6.86 -1.46
C MET A 124 17.79 -6.77 -1.86
N ILE A 125 18.14 -5.86 -2.77
CA ILE A 125 19.52 -5.59 -3.20
C ILE A 125 20.36 -5.08 -2.03
N GLN A 126 19.83 -4.14 -1.24
CA GLN A 126 20.52 -3.58 -0.08
C GLN A 126 20.80 -4.65 1.00
N LYS A 127 19.91 -5.64 1.14
CA LYS A 127 20.06 -6.75 2.09
C LYS A 127 20.93 -7.89 1.57
N GLU A 128 21.11 -8.01 0.26
CA GLU A 128 21.77 -9.16 -0.36
C GLU A 128 23.29 -8.99 -0.36
N SER A 129 23.99 -9.96 0.22
CA SER A 129 25.46 -9.96 0.32
C SER A 129 26.12 -10.65 -0.88
N ASN A 130 25.39 -11.48 -1.63
CA ASN A 130 25.93 -12.19 -2.78
C ASN A 130 25.89 -11.30 -4.05
N PRO A 131 27.05 -10.89 -4.60
CA PRO A 131 27.11 -9.99 -5.76
C PRO A 131 26.48 -10.58 -7.03
N ALA A 132 26.52 -11.90 -7.21
CA ALA A 132 25.86 -12.54 -8.36
C ALA A 132 24.33 -12.43 -8.27
N ARG A 133 23.77 -12.54 -7.05
CA ARG A 133 22.31 -12.36 -6.84
C ARG A 133 21.89 -10.91 -6.98
N VAL A 134 22.70 -9.97 -6.49
CA VAL A 134 22.49 -8.54 -6.73
C VAL A 134 22.43 -8.23 -8.22
N GLN A 135 23.36 -8.78 -9.01
CA GLN A 135 23.36 -8.61 -10.46
C GLN A 135 22.10 -9.19 -11.13
N GLN A 136 21.62 -10.35 -10.66
CA GLN A 136 20.36 -10.94 -11.14
C GLN A 136 19.16 -10.03 -10.85
N PHE A 137 19.08 -9.40 -9.67
CA PHE A 137 18.01 -8.46 -9.33
C PHE A 137 18.02 -7.21 -10.23
N TYR A 138 19.20 -6.66 -10.53
CA TYR A 138 19.31 -5.53 -11.46
C TYR A 138 18.91 -5.91 -12.89
N GLN A 139 19.29 -7.11 -13.36
CA GLN A 139 18.87 -7.59 -14.68
C GLN A 139 17.36 -7.77 -14.77
N ALA A 140 16.76 -8.35 -13.73
CA ALA A 140 15.32 -8.49 -13.57
C ALA A 140 14.59 -7.13 -13.63
N LEU A 141 15.07 -6.13 -12.87
CA LEU A 141 14.51 -4.78 -12.84
C LEU A 141 14.57 -4.11 -14.23
N ASN A 142 15.72 -4.18 -14.89
CA ASN A 142 15.93 -3.61 -16.21
C ASN A 142 15.03 -4.28 -17.28
N SER A 143 14.85 -5.60 -17.20
CA SER A 143 13.98 -6.35 -18.11
C SER A 143 12.51 -5.92 -17.94
N TYR A 144 12.04 -5.79 -16.69
CA TYR A 144 10.70 -5.33 -16.39
C TYR A 144 10.44 -3.93 -16.97
N TYR A 145 11.31 -2.96 -16.66
CA TYR A 145 11.18 -1.60 -17.19
C TYR A 145 11.25 -1.52 -18.71
N GLY A 146 12.15 -2.28 -19.34
CA GLY A 146 12.22 -2.36 -20.79
C GLY A 146 10.90 -2.86 -21.41
N SER A 147 10.26 -3.85 -20.77
CA SER A 147 8.99 -4.41 -21.24
C SER A 147 7.80 -3.46 -21.05
N GLU A 148 7.73 -2.74 -19.93
CA GLU A 148 6.67 -1.77 -19.62
C GLU A 148 6.75 -0.55 -20.54
N VAL A 149 7.95 -0.01 -20.76
CA VAL A 149 8.19 1.11 -21.69
C VAL A 149 7.78 0.70 -23.11
N ALA A 150 8.18 -0.49 -23.57
CA ALA A 150 7.79 -0.99 -24.89
C ALA A 150 6.28 -1.32 -25.02
N GLN A 151 5.58 -1.55 -23.92
CA GLN A 151 4.11 -1.73 -23.93
C GLN A 151 3.38 -0.39 -23.97
N ARG A 152 3.88 0.64 -23.27
CA ARG A 152 3.30 2.00 -23.31
C ARG A 152 3.45 2.63 -24.69
N VAL A 153 4.63 2.54 -25.29
CA VAL A 153 4.90 3.05 -26.66
C VAL A 153 4.04 2.38 -27.73
N ARG A 154 3.53 1.17 -27.49
CA ARG A 154 2.62 0.47 -28.43
C ARG A 154 1.14 0.80 -28.23
N ARG A 155 0.78 1.48 -27.14
CA ARG A 155 -0.59 1.90 -26.85
C ARG A 155 -0.88 3.35 -27.26
N ASP A 156 0.15 4.11 -27.61
CA ASP A 156 0.08 5.45 -28.19
C ASP A 156 0.18 5.39 -29.72
#